data_AF-A0A928Q6B9-F1
#
_entry.id   AF-A0A928Q6B9-F1
#
_cell.length_a   1.000
_cell.length_b   1.000
_cell.length_c   1.000
_cell.angle_alpha   90.00
_cell.angle_beta   90.00
_cell.angle_gamma   90.00
#
_symmetry.space_group_name_H-M   'P 1'
#
loop_
_entity.id
_entity.type
_entity.pdbx_description
1 polymer ?
#
loop_
_entity_poly.entity_id
_entity_poly.type
_entity_poly.pdbx_seq_one_letter_code
_entity_poly.pdbx_strand_id
1 'polypeptide(L)'
;MEFLAFILIILAAMAIETFVYMRFSLDRITYNCHFETDIASEGDEIILVEEISNAKLLPVPWLKSEITTSKWLEFAELQSNVTDNARFASSFFMLKSYHKIVRRWKVKCLKRGVFSIEKIVLVATDLFGTANNSIPVEVDATITVLPSPIDSEDFLPVSMHLYGDRVVRRHIVSDPFYYNGVREYSDGETGRISWTATAKQGDIMLFNNEFTSGQSIAIALNIQSRETDRGTVLNERIVENCIKTAATIFCNGAENCVPMKFMTNSVTYDSESDGNEGAGEEFCQQVLETLARLELSEKCSFDSYINDELSKVASTDIYIVTSYVTPAMTEFAESRDGVRIFTLGGSGDDTDDVIYMGRFFSGRDKNDR
;
A
#
# COMPACT_ATOMS: atom_id res chain seq x y z
N MET A 1 -23.34 -65.47 28.54
CA MET A 1 -22.41 -64.84 29.51
C MET A 1 -21.17 -64.30 28.81
N GLU A 2 -20.48 -65.08 27.97
CA GLU A 2 -19.26 -64.64 27.27
C GLU A 2 -19.47 -63.45 26.32
N PHE A 3 -20.56 -63.44 25.56
CA PHE A 3 -20.91 -62.32 24.68
C PHE A 3 -21.16 -61.00 25.43
N LEU A 4 -21.78 -61.09 26.60
CA LEU A 4 -22.04 -59.94 27.48
C LEU A 4 -20.74 -59.39 28.09
N ALA A 5 -19.82 -60.28 28.48
CA ALA A 5 -18.50 -59.89 28.97
C ALA A 5 -17.67 -59.20 27.88
N PHE A 6 -17.73 -59.69 26.64
CA PHE A 6 -17.04 -59.08 25.50
C PHE A 6 -17.54 -57.65 25.22
N ILE A 7 -18.86 -57.46 25.21
CA ILE A 7 -19.47 -56.12 25.07
C ILE A 7 -19.02 -55.19 26.19
N LEU A 8 -19.00 -55.67 27.43
CA LEU A 8 -18.60 -54.85 28.59
C LEU A 8 -17.12 -54.43 28.51
N ILE A 9 -16.24 -55.31 28.04
CA ILE A 9 -14.82 -55.00 27.80
C ILE A 9 -14.68 -53.91 26.73
N ILE A 10 -15.42 -54.01 25.62
CA ILE A 10 -15.40 -52.98 24.56
C ILE A 10 -15.88 -51.64 25.09
N LEU A 11 -16.99 -51.61 25.84
CA LEU A 11 -17.52 -50.38 26.42
C LEU A 11 -16.53 -49.76 27.43
N ALA A 12 -15.88 -50.58 28.25
CA ALA A 12 -14.84 -50.11 29.16
C ALA A 12 -13.63 -49.55 28.41
N ALA A 13 -13.19 -50.22 27.34
CA ALA A 13 -12.08 -49.76 26.51
C ALA A 13 -12.40 -48.42 25.81
N MET A 14 -13.61 -48.27 25.27
CA MET A 14 -14.09 -47.00 24.71
C MET A 14 -14.13 -45.89 25.76
N ALA A 15 -14.68 -46.17 26.95
CA ALA A 15 -14.74 -45.17 28.02
C ALA A 15 -13.34 -44.71 28.49
N ILE A 16 -12.38 -45.63 28.57
CA ILE A 16 -10.98 -45.31 28.91
C ILE A 16 -10.35 -44.46 27.80
N GLU A 17 -10.57 -44.82 26.54
CA GLU A 17 -10.05 -44.07 25.38
C GLU A 17 -10.58 -42.63 25.39
N THR A 18 -11.89 -42.45 25.48
CA THR A 18 -12.52 -41.12 25.54
C THR A 18 -12.01 -40.31 26.73
N PHE A 19 -11.84 -40.92 27.91
CA PHE A 19 -11.31 -40.24 29.10
C PHE A 19 -9.85 -39.77 28.91
N VAL A 20 -8.99 -40.61 28.32
CA VAL A 20 -7.60 -40.26 28.02
C VAL A 20 -7.52 -39.11 27.02
N TYR A 21 -8.29 -39.17 25.93
CA TYR A 21 -8.30 -38.10 24.93
C TYR A 21 -8.93 -36.81 25.46
N MET A 22 -9.99 -36.87 26.26
CA MET A 22 -10.58 -35.68 26.88
C MET A 22 -9.60 -34.97 27.82
N ARG A 23 -8.67 -35.70 28.47
CA ARG A 23 -7.72 -35.09 29.41
C ARG A 23 -6.39 -34.67 28.78
N PHE A 24 -5.91 -35.40 27.77
CA PHE A 24 -4.55 -35.28 27.25
C PHE A 24 -4.47 -34.97 25.74
N SER A 25 -5.58 -34.88 25.00
CA SER A 25 -5.55 -34.67 23.53
C SER A 25 -4.84 -33.40 23.10
N LEU A 26 -5.02 -32.28 23.82
CA LEU A 26 -4.36 -30.99 23.51
C LEU A 26 -3.18 -30.65 24.43
N ASP A 27 -2.87 -31.51 25.41
CA ASP A 27 -1.72 -31.31 26.28
C ASP A 27 -0.40 -31.43 25.48
N ARG A 28 0.56 -30.55 25.74
CA ARG A 28 1.89 -30.51 25.10
C ARG A 28 1.87 -30.52 23.56
N ILE A 29 0.86 -29.88 22.97
CA ILE A 29 0.88 -29.53 21.54
C ILE A 29 1.35 -28.10 21.41
N THR A 30 2.38 -27.88 20.61
CA THR A 30 2.83 -26.53 20.24
C THR A 30 2.43 -26.26 18.81
N TYR A 31 1.84 -25.10 18.59
CA TYR A 31 1.38 -24.62 17.31
C TYR A 31 1.99 -23.24 17.05
N ASN A 32 2.66 -23.09 15.91
CA ASN A 32 3.20 -21.83 15.44
C ASN A 32 2.70 -21.58 14.02
N CYS A 33 2.43 -20.32 13.69
CA CYS A 33 2.04 -19.91 12.35
C CYS A 33 2.74 -18.59 12.04
N HIS A 34 3.38 -18.50 10.88
CA HIS A 34 4.10 -17.30 10.44
C HIS A 34 4.08 -17.20 8.91
N PHE A 35 4.21 -15.98 8.39
CA PHE A 35 4.45 -15.76 6.98
C PHE A 35 5.93 -15.94 6.65
N GLU A 36 6.25 -16.44 5.46
CA GLU A 36 7.64 -16.55 5.00
C GLU A 36 8.23 -15.19 4.61
N THR A 37 7.36 -14.23 4.29
CA THR A 37 7.70 -12.87 3.87
C THR A 37 6.86 -11.87 4.66
N ASP A 38 7.47 -10.77 5.11
CA ASP A 38 6.80 -9.72 5.91
C ASP A 38 6.10 -8.65 5.04
N ILE A 39 6.57 -8.50 3.80
CA ILE A 39 6.08 -7.52 2.82
C ILE A 39 5.79 -8.24 1.49
N ALA A 40 4.63 -7.94 0.90
CA ALA A 40 4.21 -8.46 -0.40
C ALA A 40 3.41 -7.40 -1.17
N SER A 41 3.24 -7.55 -2.48
CA SER A 41 2.37 -6.66 -3.26
C SER A 41 0.98 -7.25 -3.43
N GLU A 42 0.00 -6.39 -3.67
CA GLU A 42 -1.34 -6.83 -4.07
C GLU A 42 -1.26 -7.66 -5.36
N GLY A 43 -1.86 -8.86 -5.33
CA GLY A 43 -1.83 -9.83 -6.41
C GLY A 43 -0.80 -10.96 -6.21
N ASP A 44 0.20 -10.76 -5.35
CA ASP A 44 1.26 -11.75 -5.10
C ASP A 44 0.75 -12.98 -4.36
N GLU A 45 1.42 -14.11 -4.62
CA GLU A 45 1.26 -15.36 -3.85
C GLU A 45 2.36 -15.47 -2.80
N ILE A 46 1.99 -15.42 -1.53
CA ILE A 46 2.86 -15.62 -0.38
C ILE A 46 2.67 -17.02 0.22
N ILE A 47 3.63 -17.42 1.06
CA ILE A 47 3.59 -18.69 1.77
C ILE A 47 3.31 -18.44 3.25
N LEU A 48 2.23 -19.04 3.77
CA LEU A 48 1.97 -19.15 5.20
C LEU A 48 2.45 -20.51 5.70
N VAL A 49 3.34 -20.51 6.68
CA VAL A 49 3.94 -21.71 7.27
C VAL A 49 3.23 -22.02 8.59
N GLU A 50 2.56 -23.16 8.62
CA GLU A 50 1.87 -23.71 9.79
C GLU A 50 2.69 -24.87 10.36
N GLU A 51 3.16 -24.73 11.60
CA GLU A 51 3.96 -25.72 12.28
C GLU A 51 3.24 -26.27 13.51
N ILE A 52 3.08 -27.60 13.56
CA ILE A 52 2.42 -28.28 14.66
C ILE A 52 3.34 -29.37 15.18
N SER A 53 3.55 -29.42 16.49
CA SER A 53 4.39 -30.43 17.13
C SER A 53 3.68 -31.12 18.29
N ASN A 54 3.85 -32.44 18.35
CA ASN A 54 3.33 -33.28 19.42
C ASN A 54 4.47 -33.69 20.35
N ALA A 55 4.58 -33.12 21.55
CA ALA A 55 5.63 -33.47 22.51
C ALA A 55 5.22 -34.57 23.50
N LYS A 56 4.22 -35.39 23.16
CA LYS A 56 3.75 -36.53 23.99
C LYS A 56 3.71 -37.85 23.21
N LEU A 57 3.60 -38.93 23.98
CA LEU A 57 3.49 -40.30 23.49
C LEU A 57 2.11 -40.59 22.89
N LEU A 58 1.05 -39.91 23.32
CA LEU A 58 -0.30 -40.10 22.78
C LEU A 58 -0.39 -39.50 21.36
N PRO A 59 -0.66 -40.30 20.32
CA PRO A 59 -0.94 -39.77 18.99
C PRO A 59 -2.30 -39.05 19.00
N VAL A 60 -2.45 -38.03 18.16
CA VAL A 60 -3.70 -37.30 17.97
C VAL A 60 -4.19 -37.62 16.55
N PRO A 61 -5.17 -38.52 16.39
CA PRO A 61 -5.58 -39.02 15.09
C PRO A 61 -6.27 -37.92 14.26
N TRP A 62 -7.05 -37.06 14.92
CA TRP A 62 -7.73 -35.93 14.31
C TRP A 62 -7.44 -34.66 15.09
N LEU A 63 -6.64 -33.80 14.47
CA LEU A 63 -6.43 -32.43 14.90
C LEU A 63 -6.88 -31.51 13.77
N LYS A 64 -7.82 -30.63 14.06
CA LYS A 64 -8.27 -29.56 13.18
C LYS A 64 -7.67 -28.25 13.69
N SER A 65 -7.01 -27.48 12.85
CA SER A 65 -6.76 -26.06 13.10
C SER A 65 -7.74 -25.23 12.30
N GLU A 66 -8.27 -24.19 12.93
CA GLU A 66 -9.13 -23.19 12.31
C GLU A 66 -8.46 -21.83 12.42
N ILE A 67 -7.94 -21.36 11.29
CA ILE A 67 -7.31 -20.05 11.17
C ILE A 67 -8.40 -19.04 10.82
N THR A 68 -8.52 -17.99 11.63
CA THR A 68 -9.38 -16.85 11.31
C THR A 68 -8.50 -15.76 10.69
N THR A 69 -8.82 -15.37 9.47
CA THR A 69 -8.06 -14.37 8.71
C THR A 69 -9.00 -13.40 7.99
N SER A 70 -8.43 -12.35 7.40
CA SER A 70 -9.20 -11.39 6.61
C SER A 70 -9.75 -12.04 5.33
N LYS A 71 -10.86 -11.52 4.80
CA LYS A 71 -11.41 -11.97 3.51
C LYS A 71 -10.49 -11.70 2.31
N TRP A 72 -9.47 -10.86 2.49
CA TRP A 72 -8.57 -10.42 1.44
C TRP A 72 -7.34 -11.34 1.26
N LEU A 73 -7.12 -12.29 2.17
CA LEU A 73 -6.09 -13.31 2.05
C LEU A 73 -6.72 -14.61 1.54
N GLU A 74 -6.50 -14.94 0.26
CA GLU A 74 -7.09 -16.10 -0.41
C GLU A 74 -6.21 -17.32 -0.32
N PHE A 75 -6.71 -18.39 0.31
CA PHE A 75 -5.99 -19.64 0.43
C PHE A 75 -6.32 -20.51 -0.79
N ALA A 76 -5.30 -20.95 -1.53
CA ALA A 76 -5.48 -21.70 -2.78
C ALA A 76 -6.17 -23.07 -2.60
N GLU A 77 -6.25 -23.58 -1.37
CA GLU A 77 -6.85 -24.89 -1.06
C GLU A 77 -8.32 -24.75 -0.61
N LEU A 78 -9.18 -25.65 -1.12
CA LEU A 78 -10.65 -25.68 -1.08
C LEU A 78 -11.34 -25.65 0.31
N GLN A 79 -10.63 -25.41 1.41
CA GLN A 79 -11.19 -25.38 2.76
C GLN A 79 -11.27 -23.98 3.35
N SER A 80 -11.53 -22.98 2.51
CA SER A 80 -11.83 -21.63 2.97
C SER A 80 -13.33 -21.34 2.89
N ASN A 81 -13.94 -21.07 4.04
CA ASN A 81 -15.29 -20.53 4.11
C ASN A 81 -15.18 -19.02 4.29
N VAL A 82 -15.82 -18.26 3.40
CA VAL A 82 -15.88 -16.80 3.50
C VAL A 82 -17.20 -16.43 4.15
N THR A 83 -17.13 -15.81 5.33
CA THR A 83 -18.23 -15.07 5.93
C THR A 83 -17.97 -13.57 5.67
N ASP A 84 -19.00 -12.72 5.68
CA ASP A 84 -18.99 -11.33 5.18
C ASP A 84 -17.68 -10.52 5.42
N ASN A 85 -17.02 -10.67 6.57
CA ASN A 85 -15.76 -9.97 6.88
C ASN A 85 -14.55 -10.86 7.22
N ALA A 86 -14.72 -12.16 7.40
CA ALA A 86 -13.64 -13.05 7.83
C ALA A 86 -13.64 -14.33 6.99
N ARG A 87 -12.44 -14.80 6.65
CA ARG A 87 -12.22 -16.09 6.01
C ARG A 87 -11.73 -17.07 7.08
N PHE A 88 -12.31 -18.26 7.08
CA PHE A 88 -11.91 -19.36 7.93
C PHE A 88 -11.19 -20.40 7.08
N ALA A 89 -9.91 -20.64 7.34
CA ALA A 89 -9.16 -21.72 6.72
C ALA A 89 -9.05 -22.86 7.71
N SER A 90 -9.63 -24.02 7.36
CA SER A 90 -9.55 -25.22 8.19
C SER A 90 -8.51 -26.20 7.67
N SER A 91 -7.72 -26.74 8.58
CA SER A 91 -6.66 -27.69 8.27
C SER A 91 -6.83 -28.95 9.11
N PHE A 92 -6.82 -30.12 8.48
CA PHE A 92 -6.85 -31.40 9.19
C PHE A 92 -5.48 -32.06 9.22
N PHE A 93 -5.11 -32.58 10.39
CA PHE A 93 -3.82 -33.20 10.68
C PHE A 93 -3.99 -34.50 11.47
N MET A 94 -3.08 -35.43 11.20
CA MET A 94 -2.87 -36.63 12.01
C MET A 94 -1.49 -36.52 12.65
N LEU A 95 -1.46 -36.26 13.96
CA LEU A 95 -0.23 -35.96 14.69
C LEU A 95 0.27 -37.21 15.43
N LYS A 96 1.31 -37.86 14.90
CA LYS A 96 1.95 -39.01 15.57
C LYS A 96 2.66 -38.58 16.86
N SER A 97 2.99 -39.56 17.70
CA SER A 97 3.77 -39.36 18.93
C SER A 97 5.14 -38.76 18.61
N TYR A 98 5.54 -37.67 19.28
CA TYR A 98 6.85 -37.02 19.08
C TYR A 98 7.13 -36.59 17.62
N HIS A 99 6.10 -36.25 16.85
CA HIS A 99 6.25 -35.76 15.48
C HIS A 99 5.94 -34.26 15.37
N LYS A 100 6.67 -33.61 14.45
CA LYS A 100 6.40 -32.26 13.97
C LYS A 100 5.89 -32.35 12.52
N ILE A 101 4.81 -31.65 12.22
CA ILE A 101 4.28 -31.46 10.87
C ILE A 101 4.42 -29.98 10.52
N VAL A 102 4.93 -29.72 9.32
CA VAL A 102 5.02 -28.37 8.75
C VAL A 102 4.21 -28.37 7.47
N ARG A 103 3.19 -27.53 7.39
CA ARG A 103 2.37 -27.31 6.20
C ARG A 103 2.64 -25.91 5.66
N ARG A 104 2.69 -25.79 4.33
CA ARG A 104 2.88 -24.52 3.63
C ARG A 104 1.63 -24.25 2.81
N TRP A 105 0.97 -23.13 3.10
CA TRP A 105 -0.21 -22.68 2.38
C TRP A 105 0.20 -21.61 1.38
N LYS A 106 -0.28 -21.72 0.15
CA LYS A 106 -0.22 -20.62 -0.80
C LYS A 106 -1.38 -19.67 -0.52
N VAL A 107 -1.05 -18.42 -0.24
CA VAL A 107 -2.01 -17.37 0.07
C VAL A 107 -1.84 -16.25 -0.94
N LYS A 108 -2.91 -15.87 -1.62
CA LYS A 108 -2.93 -14.76 -2.56
C LYS A 108 -3.44 -13.49 -1.87
N CYS A 109 -2.70 -12.40 -2.02
CA CYS A 109 -3.05 -11.09 -1.47
C CYS A 109 -4.02 -10.37 -2.42
N LEU A 110 -5.30 -10.22 -2.05
CA LEU A 110 -6.31 -9.63 -2.93
C LEU A 110 -6.48 -8.12 -2.79
N LYS A 111 -6.10 -7.54 -1.66
CA LYS A 111 -6.24 -6.11 -1.36
C LYS A 111 -5.02 -5.65 -0.58
N ARG A 112 -4.57 -4.41 -0.82
CA ARG A 112 -3.57 -3.74 0.02
C ARG A 112 -4.06 -3.61 1.48
N GLY A 113 -3.13 -3.54 2.42
CA GLY A 113 -3.46 -3.45 3.84
C GLY A 113 -2.45 -4.17 4.72
N VAL A 114 -2.56 -3.94 6.03
CA VAL A 114 -1.89 -4.76 7.03
C VAL A 114 -2.87 -5.82 7.51
N PHE A 115 -2.50 -7.10 7.38
CA PHE A 115 -3.31 -8.21 7.86
C PHE A 115 -2.60 -8.96 8.97
N SER A 116 -3.26 -9.10 10.11
CA SER A 116 -2.80 -9.90 11.25
C SER A 116 -3.62 -11.17 11.39
N ILE A 117 -2.97 -12.26 11.79
CA ILE A 117 -3.60 -13.50 12.24
C ILE A 117 -3.30 -13.62 13.73
N GLU A 118 -4.28 -13.26 14.56
CA GLU A 118 -4.12 -13.19 16.02
C GLU A 118 -4.56 -14.47 16.75
N LYS A 119 -5.62 -15.11 16.25
CA LYS A 119 -6.32 -16.19 16.97
C LYS A 119 -6.57 -17.37 16.06
N ILE A 120 -6.11 -18.53 16.51
CA ILE A 120 -6.29 -19.81 15.84
C ILE A 120 -6.92 -20.77 16.84
N VAL A 121 -7.91 -21.54 16.40
CA VAL A 121 -8.57 -22.53 17.26
C VAL A 121 -8.07 -23.92 16.89
N LEU A 122 -7.52 -24.64 17.86
CA LEU A 122 -7.17 -26.04 17.70
C LEU A 122 -8.28 -26.91 18.28
N VAL A 123 -8.80 -27.83 17.48
CA VAL A 123 -9.80 -28.80 17.88
C VAL A 123 -9.22 -30.19 17.71
N ALA A 124 -9.10 -30.95 18.80
CA ALA A 124 -8.69 -32.34 18.76
C ALA A 124 -9.84 -33.27 19.13
N THR A 125 -9.89 -34.41 18.45
CA THR A 125 -10.94 -35.41 18.61
C THR A 125 -10.32 -36.79 18.88
N ASP A 126 -11.03 -37.63 19.64
CA ASP A 126 -10.68 -39.04 19.90
C ASP A 126 -10.89 -39.94 18.67
N LEU A 127 -10.53 -41.23 18.71
CA LEU A 127 -10.65 -42.16 17.57
C LEU A 127 -12.10 -42.48 17.13
N PHE A 128 -13.10 -42.09 17.92
CA PHE A 128 -14.50 -42.39 17.65
C PHE A 128 -15.37 -41.15 17.41
N GLY A 129 -14.79 -39.94 17.45
CA GLY A 129 -15.55 -38.70 17.30
C GLY A 129 -16.28 -38.23 18.57
N THR A 130 -16.05 -38.86 19.72
CA THR A 130 -16.89 -38.68 20.93
C THR A 130 -16.38 -37.54 21.82
N ALA A 131 -15.09 -37.50 22.11
CA ALA A 131 -14.47 -36.38 22.82
C ALA A 131 -14.04 -35.29 21.84
N ASN A 132 -14.46 -34.05 22.11
CA ASN A 132 -14.01 -32.86 21.38
C ASN A 132 -13.40 -31.88 22.38
N ASN A 133 -12.12 -31.60 22.21
CA ASN A 133 -11.42 -30.57 22.98
C ASN A 133 -11.03 -29.44 22.04
N SER A 134 -11.25 -28.21 22.46
CA SER A 134 -10.84 -27.01 21.73
C SER A 134 -10.02 -26.07 22.61
N ILE A 135 -8.89 -25.59 22.10
CA ILE A 135 -8.08 -24.53 22.73
C ILE A 135 -7.83 -23.41 21.72
N PRO A 136 -8.06 -22.14 22.11
CA PRO A 136 -7.55 -21.00 21.35
C PRO A 136 -6.05 -20.86 21.58
N VAL A 137 -5.31 -20.68 20.50
CA VAL A 137 -3.88 -20.37 20.50
C VAL A 137 -3.72 -18.96 19.96
N GLU A 138 -3.06 -18.11 20.74
CA GLU A 138 -2.66 -16.78 20.30
C GLU A 138 -1.40 -16.89 19.46
N VAL A 139 -1.45 -16.31 18.27
CA VAL A 139 -0.34 -16.22 17.33
C VAL A 139 -0.22 -14.76 16.90
N ASP A 140 0.98 -14.29 16.60
CA ASP A 140 1.19 -12.96 16.05
C ASP A 140 1.90 -13.09 14.71
N ALA A 141 1.11 -13.28 13.65
CA ALA A 141 1.60 -13.33 12.29
C ALA A 141 1.01 -12.13 11.53
N THR A 142 1.87 -11.23 11.08
CA THR A 142 1.48 -10.01 10.36
C THR A 142 2.10 -9.98 8.97
N ILE A 143 1.35 -9.45 8.01
CA ILE A 143 1.81 -9.24 6.64
C ILE A 143 1.39 -7.85 6.17
N THR A 144 2.32 -7.10 5.58
CA THR A 144 2.04 -5.81 4.94
C THR A 144 1.91 -6.01 3.44
N VAL A 145 0.72 -5.75 2.90
CA VAL A 145 0.43 -5.84 1.47
C VAL A 145 0.44 -4.44 0.85
N LEU A 146 1.42 -4.19 -0.01
CA LEU A 146 1.60 -2.94 -0.75
C LEU A 146 0.56 -2.80 -1.86
N PRO A 147 0.12 -1.56 -2.19
CA PRO A 147 -0.70 -1.33 -3.37
C PRO A 147 0.05 -1.74 -4.64
N SER A 148 -0.61 -2.47 -5.54
CA SER A 148 -0.07 -2.69 -6.87
C SER A 148 -0.16 -1.39 -7.67
N PRO A 149 0.95 -0.90 -8.25
CA PRO A 149 0.89 0.19 -9.22
C PRO A 149 0.08 -0.24 -10.45
N ILE A 150 -0.48 0.74 -11.15
CA ILE A 150 -1.30 0.53 -12.35
C ILE A 150 -0.39 0.65 -13.56
N ASP A 151 -0.25 -0.45 -14.31
CA ASP A 151 0.46 -0.48 -15.59
C ASP A 151 -0.35 0.29 -16.65
N SER A 152 -0.21 1.61 -16.66
CA SER A 152 -0.89 2.46 -17.63
C SER A 152 -0.02 3.65 -17.99
N GLU A 153 0.44 3.66 -19.25
CA GLU A 153 1.22 4.76 -19.83
C GLU A 153 0.44 6.09 -19.78
N ASP A 154 -0.89 6.03 -19.72
CA ASP A 154 -1.80 7.18 -19.63
C ASP A 154 -1.67 7.97 -18.32
N PHE A 155 -1.09 7.38 -17.27
CA PHE A 155 -0.91 8.02 -15.96
C PHE A 155 0.47 8.66 -15.77
N LEU A 156 1.33 8.63 -16.80
CA LEU A 156 2.64 9.24 -16.72
C LEU A 156 2.50 10.78 -16.64
N PRO A 157 2.95 11.42 -15.54
CA PRO A 157 3.07 12.86 -15.54
C PRO A 157 4.10 13.26 -16.60
N VAL A 158 3.64 14.03 -17.59
CA VAL A 158 4.35 14.48 -18.81
C VAL A 158 5.70 15.20 -18.54
N SER A 159 6.07 15.44 -17.27
CA SER A 159 7.29 16.15 -16.89
C SER A 159 7.89 15.59 -15.59
N MET A 160 8.45 14.38 -15.64
CA MET A 160 9.35 13.87 -14.61
C MET A 160 10.77 13.85 -15.16
N HIS A 161 11.43 15.01 -15.16
CA HIS A 161 12.84 15.10 -15.55
C HIS A 161 13.63 15.68 -14.39
N LEU A 162 14.74 15.01 -14.02
CA LEU A 162 15.72 15.52 -13.04
C LEU A 162 16.17 16.95 -13.36
N TYR A 163 16.33 17.22 -14.66
CA TYR A 163 16.63 18.53 -15.21
C TYR A 163 15.31 19.14 -15.69
N GLY A 164 14.76 20.06 -14.91
CA GLY A 164 13.57 20.76 -15.32
C GLY A 164 13.86 21.70 -16.48
N ASP A 165 13.07 21.63 -17.55
CA ASP A 165 12.99 22.67 -18.60
C ASP A 165 12.36 23.98 -18.09
N ARG A 166 12.17 24.12 -16.77
CA ARG A 166 11.46 25.23 -16.15
C ARG A 166 12.43 26.27 -15.64
N VAL A 167 12.53 27.35 -16.39
CA VAL A 167 13.27 28.56 -16.06
C VAL A 167 12.64 29.21 -14.83
N VAL A 168 13.40 29.35 -13.75
CA VAL A 168 12.93 29.97 -12.50
C VAL A 168 13.58 31.36 -12.36
N ARG A 169 12.85 32.35 -11.87
CA ARG A 169 13.36 33.74 -11.78
C ARG A 169 14.44 33.95 -10.72
N ARG A 170 14.67 33.01 -9.80
CA ARG A 170 15.63 33.15 -8.70
C ARG A 170 16.25 31.81 -8.33
N HIS A 171 17.50 31.61 -8.72
CA HIS A 171 18.39 30.65 -8.09
C HIS A 171 19.76 31.32 -7.84
N ILE A 172 20.52 30.83 -6.86
CA ILE A 172 21.80 31.46 -6.46
C ILE A 172 22.91 31.15 -7.49
N VAL A 173 22.75 30.08 -8.29
CA VAL A 173 23.70 29.60 -9.29
C VAL A 173 22.96 29.34 -10.60
N SER A 174 23.46 29.90 -11.70
CA SER A 174 22.89 29.70 -13.05
C SER A 174 23.36 28.38 -13.67
N ASP A 175 22.51 27.79 -14.51
CA ASP A 175 22.81 26.52 -15.16
C ASP A 175 23.80 26.74 -16.31
N PRO A 176 24.98 26.09 -16.32
CA PRO A 176 25.96 26.23 -17.39
C PRO A 176 25.51 25.67 -18.75
N PHE A 177 24.44 24.87 -18.80
CA PHE A 177 23.93 24.25 -20.03
C PHE A 177 22.74 24.98 -20.64
N TYR A 178 21.97 25.71 -19.83
CA TYR A 178 20.78 26.44 -20.29
C TYR A 178 21.05 27.95 -20.38
N TYR A 179 20.95 28.54 -21.57
CA TYR A 179 21.26 29.95 -21.79
C TYR A 179 20.26 30.62 -22.73
N ASN A 180 19.94 31.87 -22.46
CA ASN A 180 19.05 32.69 -23.27
C ASN A 180 19.79 33.91 -23.81
N GLY A 181 20.44 33.71 -24.95
CA GLY A 181 21.20 34.73 -25.64
C GLY A 181 22.58 34.98 -25.03
N VAL A 182 23.15 36.13 -25.38
CA VAL A 182 24.52 36.51 -25.06
C VAL A 182 24.51 37.96 -24.58
N ARG A 183 25.27 38.26 -23.53
CA ARG A 183 25.40 39.61 -22.96
C ARG A 183 26.87 40.02 -22.87
N GLU A 184 27.11 41.33 -22.77
CA GLU A 184 28.46 41.88 -22.58
C GLU A 184 29.00 41.52 -21.19
N TYR A 185 30.29 41.19 -21.11
CA TYR A 185 30.97 40.89 -19.85
C TYR A 185 31.03 42.12 -18.94
N SER A 186 30.56 41.98 -17.70
CA SER A 186 30.76 43.00 -16.65
C SER A 186 31.86 42.58 -15.68
N ASP A 187 32.59 43.56 -15.14
CA ASP A 187 33.78 43.30 -14.32
C ASP A 187 33.42 42.57 -13.01
N GLY A 188 34.14 41.48 -12.71
CA GLY A 188 33.90 40.61 -11.56
C GLY A 188 32.84 39.51 -11.73
N GLU A 189 32.25 39.36 -12.92
CA GLU A 189 31.28 38.29 -13.20
C GLU A 189 31.97 36.98 -13.67
N THR A 190 31.53 35.85 -13.11
CA THR A 190 31.99 34.51 -13.54
C THR A 190 30.96 33.91 -14.49
N GLY A 191 31.35 33.59 -15.73
CA GLY A 191 30.44 33.01 -16.73
C GLY A 191 31.19 32.39 -17.91
N ARG A 192 30.46 31.64 -18.76
CA ARG A 192 31.03 31.01 -19.96
C ARG A 192 31.12 32.02 -21.10
N ILE A 193 32.30 32.17 -21.70
CA ILE A 193 32.54 33.08 -22.84
C ILE A 193 31.99 32.45 -24.13
N SER A 194 31.24 33.23 -24.90
CA SER A 194 30.81 32.88 -26.26
C SER A 194 31.80 33.40 -27.28
N TRP A 195 32.84 32.60 -27.60
CA TRP A 195 33.89 33.00 -28.54
C TRP A 195 33.37 33.47 -29.89
N THR A 196 32.30 32.85 -30.39
CA THR A 196 31.65 33.23 -31.65
C THR A 196 30.97 34.60 -31.60
N ALA A 197 30.38 34.99 -30.46
CA ALA A 197 29.77 36.32 -30.31
C ALA A 197 30.87 37.37 -30.09
N THR A 198 31.85 37.06 -29.24
CA THR A 198 33.03 37.89 -28.99
C THR A 198 33.77 38.24 -30.28
N ALA A 199 33.99 37.27 -31.16
CA ALA A 199 34.69 37.49 -32.44
C ALA A 199 33.90 38.40 -33.41
N LYS A 200 32.57 38.45 -33.31
CA LYS A 200 31.73 39.28 -34.18
C LYS A 200 31.59 40.72 -33.67
N GLN A 201 31.51 40.88 -32.36
CA GLN A 201 31.19 42.16 -31.72
C GLN A 201 32.43 42.95 -31.31
N GLY A 202 33.57 42.27 -31.12
CA GLY A 202 34.85 42.88 -30.74
C GLY A 202 35.09 42.96 -29.23
N ASP A 203 34.03 42.83 -28.43
CA ASP A 203 34.05 42.86 -26.98
C ASP A 203 33.80 41.46 -26.39
N ILE A 204 34.24 41.20 -25.14
CA ILE A 204 34.06 39.90 -24.49
C ILE A 204 32.58 39.67 -24.18
N MET A 205 32.01 38.65 -24.80
CA MET A 205 30.61 38.28 -24.65
C MET A 205 30.45 37.00 -23.82
N LEU A 206 29.56 37.02 -22.83
CA LEU A 206 29.18 35.89 -21.98
C LEU A 206 27.84 35.29 -22.40
N PHE A 207 27.70 33.98 -22.29
CA PHE A 207 26.38 33.34 -22.35
C PHE A 207 25.51 33.82 -21.18
N ASN A 208 24.28 34.21 -21.48
CA ASN A 208 23.31 34.58 -20.47
C ASN A 208 22.64 33.32 -19.93
N ASN A 209 23.34 32.64 -19.02
CA ASN A 209 22.86 31.40 -18.42
C ASN A 209 21.60 31.66 -17.60
N GLU A 210 20.55 30.89 -17.88
CA GLU A 210 19.32 30.95 -17.10
C GLU A 210 19.41 30.04 -15.88
N PHE A 211 18.50 30.24 -14.93
CA PHE A 211 18.45 29.44 -13.72
C PHE A 211 17.47 28.28 -13.95
N THR A 212 17.98 27.06 -13.89
CA THR A 212 17.16 25.86 -13.77
C THR A 212 17.03 25.51 -12.29
N SER A 213 15.90 24.96 -11.87
CA SER A 213 15.76 24.34 -10.55
C SER A 213 15.38 22.88 -10.76
N GLY A 214 15.92 21.99 -9.92
CA GLY A 214 15.51 20.60 -9.92
C GLY A 214 14.00 20.51 -9.68
N GLN A 215 13.32 19.68 -10.46
CA GLN A 215 11.88 19.47 -10.27
C GLN A 215 11.67 18.77 -8.94
N SER A 216 10.76 19.30 -8.12
CA SER A 216 10.28 18.64 -6.91
C SER A 216 8.78 18.49 -6.98
N ILE A 217 8.30 17.31 -6.64
CA ILE A 217 6.91 16.92 -6.82
C ILE A 217 6.25 16.67 -5.47
N ALA A 218 5.15 17.34 -5.15
CA ALA A 218 4.31 16.98 -4.01
C ALA A 218 3.07 16.24 -4.49
N ILE A 219 2.78 15.08 -3.91
CA ILE A 219 1.60 14.28 -4.20
C ILE A 219 0.66 14.38 -3.01
N ALA A 220 -0.48 15.02 -3.21
CA ALA A 220 -1.55 15.16 -2.24
C ALA A 220 -2.68 14.19 -2.59
N LEU A 221 -2.86 13.17 -1.76
CA LEU A 221 -3.91 12.17 -1.91
C LEU A 221 -5.15 12.58 -1.10
N ASN A 222 -6.31 12.61 -1.74
CA ASN A 222 -7.59 12.77 -1.08
C ASN A 222 -8.28 11.41 -0.88
N ILE A 223 -8.52 11.02 0.37
CA ILE A 223 -9.24 9.78 0.73
C ILE A 223 -10.77 9.92 0.67
N GLN A 224 -11.31 11.15 0.58
CA GLN A 224 -12.75 11.35 0.50
C GLN A 224 -13.28 10.86 -0.86
N SER A 225 -14.42 10.18 -0.90
CA SER A 225 -15.11 9.84 -2.16
C SER A 225 -16.06 10.94 -2.61
N ARG A 226 -16.62 11.70 -1.67
CA ARG A 226 -17.51 12.86 -1.90
C ARG A 226 -17.22 13.93 -0.86
N GLU A 227 -17.57 15.18 -1.19
CA GLU A 227 -17.45 16.32 -0.27
C GLU A 227 -18.24 16.13 1.03
N THR A 228 -19.33 15.37 0.98
CA THR A 228 -20.20 15.09 2.13
C THR A 228 -19.77 13.89 2.96
N ASP A 229 -18.71 13.17 2.57
CA ASP A 229 -18.22 12.06 3.38
C ASP A 229 -17.81 12.60 4.76
N ARG A 230 -18.20 11.86 5.80
CA ARG A 230 -17.91 12.16 7.21
C ARG A 230 -17.46 10.89 7.90
N GLY A 231 -16.16 10.67 7.92
CA GLY A 231 -15.50 9.56 8.60
C GLY A 231 -15.42 8.25 7.82
N THR A 232 -16.52 7.76 7.24
CA THR A 232 -16.52 6.51 6.45
C THR A 232 -16.72 6.79 4.97
N VAL A 233 -15.81 6.27 4.14
CA VAL A 233 -15.86 6.40 2.69
C VAL A 233 -17.02 5.58 2.12
N LEU A 234 -17.90 6.21 1.33
CA LEU A 234 -19.05 5.53 0.70
C LEU A 234 -18.65 4.62 -0.47
N ASN A 235 -17.66 5.05 -1.27
CA ASN A 235 -17.18 4.30 -2.42
C ASN A 235 -15.70 3.94 -2.28
N GLU A 236 -15.44 2.87 -1.53
CA GLU A 236 -14.08 2.38 -1.28
C GLU A 236 -13.33 2.13 -2.59
N ARG A 237 -13.99 1.56 -3.61
CA ARG A 237 -13.34 1.16 -4.87
C ARG A 237 -12.65 2.32 -5.58
N ILE A 238 -13.29 3.50 -5.60
CA ILE A 238 -12.71 4.67 -6.24
C ILE A 238 -11.49 5.16 -5.47
N VAL A 239 -11.58 5.22 -4.15
CA VAL A 239 -10.48 5.68 -3.29
C VAL A 239 -9.30 4.70 -3.32
N GLU A 240 -9.56 3.39 -3.39
CA GLU A 240 -8.52 2.39 -3.63
C GLU A 240 -7.79 2.63 -4.96
N ASN A 241 -8.50 2.99 -6.02
CA ASN A 241 -7.89 3.36 -7.29
C ASN A 241 -7.07 4.65 -7.18
N CYS A 242 -7.50 5.64 -6.38
CA CYS A 242 -6.71 6.82 -6.07
C CYS A 242 -5.38 6.45 -5.40
N ILE A 243 -5.40 5.51 -4.45
CA ILE A 243 -4.19 5.04 -3.76
C ILE A 243 -3.25 4.32 -4.73
N LYS A 244 -3.78 3.45 -5.59
CA LYS A 244 -2.99 2.78 -6.64
C LYS A 244 -2.40 3.77 -7.64
N THR A 245 -3.15 4.82 -7.98
CA THR A 245 -2.67 5.90 -8.85
C THR A 245 -1.53 6.67 -8.19
N ALA A 246 -1.67 7.01 -6.91
CA ALA A 246 -0.58 7.65 -6.16
C ALA A 246 0.67 6.75 -6.13
N ALA A 247 0.52 5.46 -5.83
CA ALA A 247 1.62 4.49 -5.87
C ALA A 247 2.32 4.47 -7.24
N THR A 248 1.56 4.50 -8.32
CA THR A 248 2.09 4.54 -9.70
C THR A 248 2.93 5.79 -9.94
N ILE A 249 2.46 6.97 -9.52
CA ILE A 249 3.21 8.23 -9.64
C ILE A 249 4.51 8.16 -8.82
N PHE A 250 4.48 7.57 -7.62
CA PHE A 250 5.70 7.37 -6.81
C PHE A 250 6.70 6.41 -7.46
N CYS A 251 6.25 5.27 -8.00
CA CYS A 251 7.15 4.34 -8.71
C CYS A 251 7.82 5.03 -9.90
N ASN A 252 7.04 5.72 -10.74
CA ASN A 252 7.57 6.46 -11.88
C ASN A 252 8.53 7.59 -11.48
N GLY A 253 8.23 8.32 -10.41
CA GLY A 253 9.10 9.38 -9.91
C GLY A 253 10.40 8.83 -9.31
N ALA A 254 10.37 7.65 -8.71
CA ALA A 254 11.54 6.98 -8.16
C ALA A 254 12.48 6.48 -9.26
N GLU A 255 11.95 5.92 -10.35
CA GLU A 255 12.72 5.54 -11.54
C GLU A 255 13.46 6.74 -12.15
N ASN A 256 12.81 7.90 -12.16
CA ASN A 256 13.40 9.15 -12.66
C ASN A 256 14.19 9.91 -11.59
N CYS A 257 14.38 9.35 -10.39
CA CYS A 257 15.06 9.99 -9.24
C CYS A 257 14.57 11.42 -8.91
N VAL A 258 13.30 11.72 -9.17
CA VAL A 258 12.72 13.03 -8.87
C VAL A 258 12.41 13.12 -7.36
N PRO A 259 12.82 14.18 -6.65
CA PRO A 259 12.47 14.36 -5.24
C PRO A 259 10.95 14.53 -5.10
N MET A 260 10.35 13.66 -4.30
CA MET A 260 8.91 13.61 -4.08
C MET A 260 8.56 13.80 -2.61
N LYS A 261 7.36 14.31 -2.39
CA LYS A 261 6.74 14.48 -1.07
C LYS A 261 5.38 13.82 -1.06
N PHE A 262 5.12 12.98 -0.06
CA PHE A 262 3.79 12.40 0.15
C PHE A 262 2.98 13.21 1.16
N MET A 263 1.71 13.43 0.85
CA MET A 263 0.75 14.17 1.65
C MET A 263 -0.63 13.52 1.54
N THR A 264 -1.34 13.38 2.65
CA THR A 264 -2.67 12.77 2.71
C THR A 264 -3.54 13.46 3.75
N ASN A 265 -4.86 13.47 3.55
CA ASN A 265 -5.83 13.91 4.55
C ASN A 265 -6.38 12.77 5.44
N SER A 266 -5.79 11.57 5.32
CA SER A 266 -6.16 10.37 6.05
C SER A 266 -5.59 10.34 7.48
N VAL A 267 -6.11 9.43 8.30
CA VAL A 267 -5.47 9.02 9.54
C VAL A 267 -4.39 7.98 9.22
N THR A 268 -3.12 8.38 9.30
CA THR A 268 -1.99 7.44 9.30
C THR A 268 -1.74 6.94 10.72
N TYR A 269 -1.55 5.63 10.90
CA TYR A 269 -1.30 5.01 12.21
C TYR A 269 0.02 5.49 12.85
N ASP A 270 1.02 5.84 12.02
CA ASP A 270 2.25 6.53 12.43
C ASP A 270 2.24 7.95 11.85
N SER A 271 2.24 8.95 12.72
CA SER A 271 2.24 10.38 12.37
C SER A 271 3.58 10.91 11.86
N GLU A 272 4.58 10.05 11.64
CA GLU A 272 5.96 10.46 11.32
C GLU A 272 6.30 10.46 9.82
N SER A 273 5.45 9.88 8.96
CA SER A 273 5.68 9.82 7.50
C SER A 273 5.01 10.94 6.71
N ASP A 274 4.20 11.79 7.36
CA ASP A 274 3.63 12.97 6.72
C ASP A 274 4.72 14.03 6.47
N GLY A 275 5.07 14.21 5.19
CA GLY A 275 5.79 15.38 4.73
C GLY A 275 7.31 15.27 4.66
N ASN A 276 7.89 14.07 4.76
CA ASN A 276 9.30 13.88 4.41
C ASN A 276 9.48 13.95 2.88
N GLU A 277 10.48 14.72 2.45
CA GLU A 277 10.91 14.78 1.05
C GLU A 277 12.03 13.77 0.84
N GLY A 278 11.90 12.93 -0.19
CA GLY A 278 12.88 11.91 -0.50
C GLY A 278 12.92 11.58 -1.98
N ALA A 279 13.96 10.88 -2.42
CA ALA A 279 14.14 10.42 -3.78
C ALA A 279 14.70 9.00 -3.78
N GLY A 280 14.42 8.24 -4.85
CA GLY A 280 14.91 6.88 -5.05
C GLY A 280 13.98 5.77 -4.54
N GLU A 281 14.44 4.53 -4.71
CA GLU A 281 13.64 3.32 -4.44
C GLU A 281 13.33 3.12 -2.96
N GLU A 282 14.25 3.40 -2.05
CA GLU A 282 14.02 3.27 -0.60
C GLU A 282 12.87 4.17 -0.12
N PHE A 283 12.83 5.41 -0.62
CA PHE A 283 11.75 6.34 -0.31
C PHE A 283 10.43 5.88 -0.93
N CYS A 284 10.46 5.35 -2.15
CA CYS A 284 9.29 4.75 -2.79
C CYS A 284 8.71 3.62 -1.93
N GLN A 285 9.56 2.71 -1.45
CA GLN A 285 9.14 1.62 -0.58
C GLN A 285 8.51 2.13 0.73
N GLN A 286 9.13 3.11 1.39
CA GLN A 286 8.57 3.72 2.60
C GLN A 286 7.18 4.35 2.37
N VAL A 287 7.00 5.02 1.23
CA VAL A 287 5.71 5.59 0.85
C VAL A 287 4.70 4.49 0.54
N LEU A 288 5.07 3.43 -0.17
CA LEU A 288 4.19 2.29 -0.46
C LEU A 288 3.75 1.58 0.83
N GLU A 289 4.65 1.41 1.80
CA GLU A 289 4.32 0.89 3.13
C GLU A 289 3.35 1.81 3.88
N THR A 290 3.53 3.12 3.76
CA THR A 290 2.60 4.11 4.31
C THR A 290 1.23 3.99 3.64
N LEU A 291 1.17 3.90 2.30
CA LEU A 291 -0.06 3.69 1.53
C LEU A 291 -0.76 2.37 1.87
N ALA A 292 0.00 1.32 2.19
CA ALA A 292 -0.54 0.05 2.67
C ALA A 292 -1.23 0.19 4.03
N ARG A 293 -0.68 1.04 4.92
CA ARG A 293 -1.23 1.29 6.27
C ARG A 293 -2.36 2.32 6.32
N LEU A 294 -2.66 3.00 5.21
CA LEU A 294 -3.73 4.00 5.18
C LEU A 294 -5.10 3.35 5.41
N GLU A 295 -5.81 3.87 6.41
CA GLU A 295 -7.22 3.60 6.62
C GLU A 295 -8.08 4.48 5.69
N LEU A 296 -9.21 3.93 5.25
CA LEU A 296 -10.21 4.67 4.48
C LEU A 296 -11.08 5.54 5.39
N SER A 297 -10.42 6.32 6.25
CA SER A 297 -11.01 7.28 7.16
C SER A 297 -10.31 8.63 6.98
N GLU A 298 -11.11 9.69 6.90
CA GLU A 298 -10.61 11.06 6.78
C GLU A 298 -10.37 11.66 8.16
N LYS A 299 -9.26 12.40 8.30
CA LYS A 299 -8.95 13.17 9.52
C LYS A 299 -9.57 14.57 9.45
N CYS A 300 -9.51 15.18 8.28
CA CYS A 300 -10.03 16.51 8.00
C CYS A 300 -10.56 16.61 6.56
N SER A 301 -11.43 17.59 6.32
CA SER A 301 -11.89 17.88 4.95
C SER A 301 -10.72 18.31 4.09
N PHE A 302 -10.68 17.82 2.85
CA PHE A 302 -9.57 18.11 1.94
C PHE A 302 -9.43 19.62 1.66
N ASP A 303 -10.53 20.36 1.60
CA ASP A 303 -10.50 21.81 1.40
C ASP A 303 -9.81 22.56 2.56
N SER A 304 -9.97 22.08 3.79
CA SER A 304 -9.21 22.61 4.94
C SER A 304 -7.73 22.21 4.84
N TYR A 305 -7.45 20.97 4.44
CA TYR A 305 -6.09 20.46 4.26
C TYR A 305 -5.29 21.25 3.21
N ILE A 306 -5.93 21.66 2.10
CA ILE A 306 -5.30 22.50 1.07
C ILE A 306 -4.83 23.82 1.68
N ASN A 307 -5.70 24.48 2.45
CA ASN A 307 -5.42 25.79 3.01
C ASN A 307 -4.36 25.73 4.11
N ASP A 308 -4.41 24.70 4.97
CA ASP A 308 -3.54 24.59 6.13
C ASP A 308 -2.16 24.02 5.81
N GLU A 309 -2.08 22.94 5.03
CA GLU A 309 -0.84 22.20 4.80
C GLU A 309 -0.31 22.42 3.38
N LEU A 310 -1.15 22.20 2.36
CA LEU A 310 -0.71 22.21 0.96
C LEU A 310 -0.21 23.60 0.50
N SER A 311 -0.80 24.67 1.02
CA SER A 311 -0.41 26.06 0.73
C SER A 311 1.02 26.40 1.16
N LYS A 312 1.54 25.72 2.20
CA LYS A 312 2.88 25.96 2.78
C LYS A 312 3.99 25.22 2.03
N VAL A 313 3.64 24.28 1.16
CA VAL A 313 4.60 23.39 0.49
C VAL A 313 5.38 24.17 -0.58
N ALA A 314 6.71 24.06 -0.55
CA ALA A 314 7.61 24.76 -1.49
C ALA A 314 7.88 24.00 -2.80
N SER A 315 7.25 22.84 -3.02
CA SER A 315 7.47 21.99 -4.19
C SER A 315 7.11 22.67 -5.51
N THR A 316 7.82 22.26 -6.57
CA THR A 316 7.72 22.87 -7.91
C THR A 316 6.39 22.51 -8.58
N ASP A 317 6.04 21.23 -8.58
CA ASP A 317 4.78 20.73 -9.11
C ASP A 317 3.99 20.01 -8.00
N ILE A 318 2.67 20.15 -8.01
CA ILE A 318 1.77 19.54 -7.02
C ILE A 318 0.75 18.69 -7.77
N TYR A 319 0.71 17.38 -7.50
CA TYR A 319 -0.31 16.48 -8.03
C TYR A 319 -1.34 16.19 -6.95
N ILE A 320 -2.59 16.57 -7.20
CA ILE A 320 -3.72 16.25 -6.35
C ILE A 320 -4.41 15.02 -6.94
N VAL A 321 -4.43 13.90 -6.22
CA VAL A 321 -5.15 12.69 -6.62
C VAL A 321 -6.45 12.62 -5.84
N THR A 322 -7.58 12.71 -6.53
CA THR A 322 -8.90 12.77 -5.89
C THR A 322 -9.98 12.08 -6.70
N SER A 323 -11.10 11.78 -6.05
CA SER A 323 -12.28 11.15 -6.63
C SER A 323 -13.30 12.17 -7.14
N TYR A 324 -13.31 13.39 -6.60
CA TYR A 324 -14.20 14.50 -6.98
C TYR A 324 -13.44 15.83 -6.99
N VAL A 325 -13.96 16.82 -7.71
CA VAL A 325 -13.36 18.16 -7.78
C VAL A 325 -14.23 19.15 -7.01
N THR A 326 -13.62 19.90 -6.09
CA THR A 326 -14.26 21.06 -5.43
C THR A 326 -13.86 22.38 -6.10
N PRO A 327 -14.69 23.43 -5.98
CA PRO A 327 -14.30 24.77 -6.41
C PRO A 327 -13.00 25.26 -5.74
N ALA A 328 -12.76 24.89 -4.47
CA ALA A 328 -11.55 25.23 -3.76
C ALA A 328 -10.29 24.61 -4.38
N MET A 329 -10.35 23.35 -4.83
CA MET A 329 -9.27 22.71 -5.57
C MET A 329 -8.97 23.44 -6.88
N THR A 330 -10.01 23.85 -7.61
CA THR A 330 -9.82 24.59 -8.87
C THR A 330 -9.25 25.99 -8.65
N GLU A 331 -9.70 26.70 -7.61
CA GLU A 331 -9.15 28.01 -7.25
C GLU A 331 -7.69 27.89 -6.83
N PHE A 332 -7.34 26.85 -6.07
CA PHE A 332 -5.95 26.57 -5.72
C PHE A 332 -5.09 26.29 -6.95
N ALA A 333 -5.58 25.51 -7.91
CA ALA A 333 -4.88 25.24 -9.16
C ALA A 333 -4.71 26.49 -10.05
N GLU A 334 -5.68 27.41 -10.03
CA GLU A 334 -5.56 28.70 -10.73
C GLU A 334 -4.60 29.67 -10.00
N SER A 335 -4.50 29.59 -8.67
CA SER A 335 -3.64 30.46 -7.87
C SER A 335 -2.13 30.19 -8.02
N ARG A 336 -1.76 28.95 -8.38
CA ARG A 336 -0.37 28.49 -8.40
C ARG A 336 -0.05 27.69 -9.65
N ASP A 337 0.89 28.21 -10.45
CA ASP A 337 1.37 27.52 -11.65
C ASP A 337 2.12 26.21 -11.28
N GLY A 338 1.67 25.06 -11.80
CA GLY A 338 2.30 23.74 -11.55
C GLY A 338 1.44 22.76 -10.74
N VAL A 339 0.23 23.17 -10.35
CA VAL A 339 -0.76 22.26 -9.75
C VAL A 339 -1.45 21.46 -10.84
N ARG A 340 -1.56 20.14 -10.67
CA ARG A 340 -2.31 19.24 -11.55
C ARG A 340 -3.26 18.40 -10.73
N ILE A 341 -4.50 18.26 -11.19
CA ILE A 341 -5.54 17.51 -10.49
C ILE A 341 -5.85 16.25 -11.30
N PHE A 342 -5.60 15.08 -10.72
CA PHE A 342 -6.00 13.79 -11.24
C PHE A 342 -7.32 13.39 -10.59
N THR A 343 -8.33 13.18 -11.44
CA THR A 343 -9.68 12.80 -11.00
C THR A 343 -10.02 11.41 -11.49
N LEU A 344 -10.34 10.54 -10.54
CA LEU A 344 -10.70 9.15 -10.78
C LEU A 344 -12.18 8.98 -10.47
N GLY A 345 -13.04 9.74 -11.14
CA GLY A 345 -14.47 9.75 -10.87
C GLY A 345 -15.21 10.76 -11.74
N GLY A 346 -16.03 10.27 -12.65
CA GLY A 346 -16.91 11.12 -13.45
C GLY A 346 -18.10 11.61 -12.63
N SER A 347 -18.41 12.90 -12.75
CA SER A 347 -19.73 13.42 -12.40
C SER A 347 -20.74 12.89 -13.42
N GLY A 348 -21.39 11.77 -13.08
CA GLY A 348 -22.46 11.19 -13.87
C GLY A 348 -22.81 9.79 -13.39
N ASP A 349 -24.04 9.62 -12.91
CA ASP A 349 -24.75 8.34 -12.96
C ASP A 349 -24.73 7.84 -14.40
N ASP A 350 -23.74 7.04 -14.80
CA ASP A 350 -23.89 5.97 -15.77
C ASP A 350 -22.54 5.30 -16.09
N THR A 351 -22.62 3.97 -16.12
CA THR A 351 -21.79 3.04 -16.90
C THR A 351 -20.34 2.81 -16.49
N ASP A 352 -20.11 1.54 -16.15
CA ASP A 352 -18.92 0.75 -16.46
C ASP A 352 -18.19 1.27 -17.71
N ASP A 353 -16.86 1.31 -17.65
CA ASP A 353 -15.94 1.79 -18.71
C ASP A 353 -15.92 3.31 -18.94
N VAL A 354 -15.32 4.06 -18.02
CA VAL A 354 -14.84 5.42 -18.33
C VAL A 354 -13.35 5.54 -18.04
N ILE A 355 -12.62 5.48 -19.14
CA ILE A 355 -11.23 5.84 -19.35
C ILE A 355 -10.88 7.09 -18.56
N TYR A 356 -9.86 6.94 -17.72
CA TYR A 356 -9.30 7.91 -16.79
C TYR A 356 -8.61 9.07 -17.55
N MET A 357 -9.39 10.01 -18.08
CA MET A 357 -8.83 11.29 -18.51
C MET A 357 -8.58 12.16 -17.28
N GLY A 358 -7.33 12.24 -16.85
CA GLY A 358 -6.86 13.40 -16.09
C GLY A 358 -7.10 14.66 -16.92
N ARG A 359 -8.17 15.41 -16.63
CA ARG A 359 -8.30 16.76 -17.18
C ARG A 359 -7.23 17.63 -16.54
N PHE A 360 -6.19 17.93 -17.30
CA PHE A 360 -5.24 18.98 -16.96
C PHE A 360 -5.98 20.32 -16.93
N PHE A 361 -6.33 20.79 -15.73
CA PHE A 361 -6.67 22.19 -15.54
C PHE A 361 -5.37 22.96 -15.37
N SER A 362 -4.74 23.34 -16.49
CA SER A 362 -3.77 24.44 -16.46
C SER A 362 -4.56 25.73 -16.61
N GLY A 363 -4.44 26.66 -15.65
CA GLY A 363 -5.16 27.94 -15.65
C GLY A 363 -4.92 28.85 -16.87
N ARG A 364 -4.15 28.42 -17.88
CA ARG A 364 -3.83 29.20 -19.10
C ARG A 364 -4.69 28.93 -20.33
N ASP A 365 -5.50 27.88 -20.37
CA ASP A 365 -6.26 27.53 -21.59
C ASP A 365 -7.51 28.41 -21.86
N LYS A 366 -7.70 29.51 -21.12
CA LYS A 366 -8.79 30.46 -21.37
C LYS A 366 -8.49 31.56 -22.41
N ASN A 367 -7.26 31.67 -22.94
CA ASN A 367 -6.91 32.75 -23.86
C ASN A 367 -6.87 32.40 -25.35
N ASP A 368 -7.17 31.16 -25.75
CA ASP A 368 -7.33 30.78 -27.16
C ASP A 368 -8.78 30.37 -27.46
N ARG A 369 -9.71 31.32 -27.37
CA ARG A 369 -10.99 31.31 -28.12
C ARG A 369 -11.45 32.71 -28.48
#